data_AF-A0A3S0TC12-F1
#
_entry.id   AF-A0A3S0TC12-F1
#
_cell.length_a   1.000
_cell.length_b   1.000
_cell.length_c   1.000
_cell.angle_alpha   90.00
_cell.angle_beta   90.00
_cell.angle_gamma   90.00
#
_symmetry.space_group_name_H-M   'P 1'
#
loop_
_entity.id
_entity.type
_entity.pdbx_description
1 polymer ?
#
loop_
_entity_poly.entity_id
_entity_poly.type
_entity_poly.pdbx_seq_one_letter_code
_entity_poly.pdbx_strand_id
1 'polypeptide(L)'
;MANGSLRASAVLAGFFAFTLPLMPVQALLLKTAQKSARRFPNWYHKNVCRILGITLKIEGQVVENKPVLLVCNHTSWLDIPVLSALAPVSFVAKLEVGSWPFVSALARLQRSVFVDRTRRHATGEAATAITSRLKQGDTIVLFAEGTSSDGNRVLPFKTSLFGAVASQDGAARTDIVVQTAAVVYTHVRGVPLTRADRPRIGWYGDMEMTSHAWGVLRSGPITVTIKVDPPVPLSEFKDRKDLALRTERAVRTAVLGILRGRPGDPRLVPVEPSPEVRRQKVAVALARSEKWT
;
A
#
# COMPACT_ATOMS: atom_id res chain seq x y z
N MET A 1 -27.61 5.17 -15.03
CA MET A 1 -26.72 4.00 -15.29
C MET A 1 -25.86 4.13 -16.56
N ALA A 2 -26.33 4.84 -17.61
CA ALA A 2 -25.60 5.02 -18.88
C ALA A 2 -24.26 5.77 -18.75
N ASN A 3 -24.21 6.86 -17.97
CA ASN A 3 -23.00 7.71 -17.86
C ASN A 3 -21.79 7.00 -17.25
N GLY A 4 -22.02 6.02 -16.36
CA GLY A 4 -20.92 5.27 -15.74
C GLY A 4 -20.20 4.36 -16.74
N SER A 5 -20.96 3.70 -17.62
CA SER A 5 -20.38 2.81 -18.64
C SER A 5 -19.61 3.59 -19.69
N LEU A 6 -20.11 4.74 -20.13
CA LEU A 6 -19.40 5.63 -21.06
C LEU A 6 -18.05 6.07 -20.48
N ARG A 7 -18.02 6.49 -19.21
CA ARG A 7 -16.77 6.81 -18.51
C ARG A 7 -15.82 5.61 -18.51
N ALA A 8 -16.28 4.44 -18.08
CA ALA A 8 -15.44 3.26 -17.98
C ALA A 8 -14.82 2.88 -19.33
N SER A 9 -15.62 2.91 -20.41
CA SER A 9 -15.13 2.70 -21.78
C SER A 9 -14.10 3.75 -22.19
N ALA A 10 -14.37 5.04 -21.95
CA ALA A 10 -13.43 6.12 -22.30
C ALA A 10 -12.10 6.01 -21.52
N VAL A 11 -12.17 5.65 -20.24
CA VAL A 11 -10.98 5.43 -19.40
C VAL A 11 -10.18 4.23 -19.90
N LEU A 12 -10.83 3.11 -20.23
CA LEU A 12 -10.14 1.95 -20.80
C LEU A 12 -9.52 2.26 -22.15
N ALA A 13 -10.25 2.92 -23.04
CA ALA A 13 -9.74 3.33 -24.35
C ALA A 13 -8.52 4.25 -24.20
N GLY A 14 -8.61 5.25 -23.32
CA GLY A 14 -7.48 6.14 -23.02
C GLY A 14 -6.30 5.40 -22.39
N PHE A 15 -6.55 4.45 -21.49
CA PHE A 15 -5.52 3.62 -20.89
C PHE A 15 -4.78 2.78 -21.94
N PHE A 16 -5.50 2.07 -22.83
CA PHE A 16 -4.87 1.25 -23.86
C PHE A 16 -4.15 2.10 -24.92
N ALA A 17 -4.76 3.19 -25.37
CA ALA A 17 -4.16 4.12 -26.33
C ALA A 17 -2.87 4.75 -25.78
N PHE A 18 -2.80 5.02 -24.48
CA PHE A 18 -1.61 5.53 -23.82
C PHE A 18 -0.57 4.44 -23.56
N THR A 19 -1.00 3.25 -23.15
CA THR A 19 -0.09 2.19 -22.66
C THR A 19 0.61 1.46 -23.80
N LEU A 20 -0.13 1.04 -24.84
CA LEU A 20 0.41 0.17 -25.90
C LEU A 20 1.62 0.78 -26.63
N PRO A 21 1.64 2.08 -27.00
CA PRO A 21 2.80 2.68 -27.65
C PRO A 21 4.02 2.82 -26.72
N LEU A 22 3.81 2.94 -25.41
CA LEU A 22 4.87 3.12 -24.42
C LEU A 22 5.55 1.81 -24.00
N MET A 23 4.89 0.66 -24.22
CA MET A 23 5.47 -0.65 -23.95
C MET A 23 6.79 -0.90 -24.70
N PRO A 24 6.89 -0.73 -26.04
CA PRO A 24 8.17 -0.90 -26.76
C PRO A 24 9.22 0.14 -26.34
N VAL A 25 8.80 1.37 -26.00
CA VAL A 25 9.71 2.40 -25.49
C VAL A 25 10.38 1.94 -24.20
N GLN A 26 9.60 1.45 -23.23
CA GLN A 26 10.16 0.92 -21.99
C GLN A 26 11.01 -0.35 -22.23
N ALA A 27 10.60 -1.22 -23.15
CA ALA A 27 11.39 -2.39 -23.52
C ALA A 27 12.76 -2.00 -24.09
N LEU A 28 12.83 -0.93 -24.89
CA LEU A 28 14.08 -0.37 -25.40
C LEU A 28 14.90 0.26 -24.28
N LEU A 29 14.30 1.08 -23.40
CA LEU A 29 14.99 1.68 -22.26
C LEU A 29 15.61 0.63 -21.34
N LEU A 30 14.93 -0.50 -21.12
CA LEU A 30 15.46 -1.63 -20.37
C LEU A 30 16.68 -2.30 -21.02
N LYS A 31 16.94 -2.06 -22.30
CA LYS A 31 18.14 -2.53 -23.01
C LYS A 31 19.22 -1.45 -23.09
N THR A 32 18.85 -0.18 -23.24
CA THR A 32 19.79 0.91 -23.59
C THR A 32 20.11 1.87 -22.44
N ALA A 33 19.20 2.05 -21.47
CA ALA A 33 19.30 3.12 -20.47
C ALA A 33 18.69 2.72 -19.10
N GLN A 34 19.40 1.88 -18.35
CA GLN A 34 18.94 1.33 -17.06
C GLN A 34 18.44 2.37 -16.05
N LYS A 35 19.10 3.54 -15.95
CA LYS A 35 18.69 4.62 -15.03
C LYS A 35 17.33 5.21 -15.44
N SER A 36 17.14 5.47 -16.73
CA SER A 36 15.86 5.98 -17.27
C SER A 36 14.76 4.93 -17.15
N ALA A 37 15.06 3.66 -17.44
CA ALA A 37 14.13 2.55 -17.33
C ALA A 37 13.60 2.34 -15.89
N ARG A 38 14.38 2.72 -14.87
CA ARG A 38 13.93 2.71 -13.46
C ARG A 38 12.90 3.79 -13.17
N ARG A 39 13.07 5.00 -13.72
CA ARG A 39 12.18 6.15 -13.46
C ARG A 39 10.97 6.23 -14.40
N PHE A 40 11.07 5.68 -15.60
CA PHE A 40 10.01 5.73 -16.60
C PHE A 40 8.67 5.14 -16.10
N PRO A 41 8.62 3.97 -15.42
CA PRO A 41 7.39 3.46 -14.83
C PRO A 41 6.73 4.44 -13.85
N ASN A 42 7.51 5.21 -13.08
CA ASN A 42 6.94 6.21 -12.17
C ASN A 42 6.20 7.32 -12.91
N TRP A 43 6.82 7.87 -13.96
CA TRP A 43 6.17 8.86 -14.82
C TRP A 43 4.94 8.28 -15.52
N TYR A 44 5.05 7.08 -16.07
CA TYR A 44 3.94 6.39 -16.73
C TYR A 44 2.75 6.23 -15.77
N HIS A 45 2.98 5.75 -14.55
CA HIS A 45 1.92 5.51 -13.57
C HIS A 45 1.31 6.79 -13.00
N LYS A 46 2.05 7.90 -12.92
CA LYS A 46 1.46 9.22 -12.63
C LYS A 46 0.40 9.59 -13.67
N ASN A 47 0.65 9.31 -14.95
CA ASN A 47 -0.31 9.57 -16.03
C ASN A 47 -1.44 8.54 -16.07
N VAL A 48 -1.15 7.26 -15.82
CA VAL A 48 -2.20 6.24 -15.65
C VAL A 48 -3.15 6.60 -14.52
N CYS A 49 -2.64 7.06 -13.36
CA CYS A 49 -3.50 7.54 -12.28
C CYS A 49 -4.43 8.66 -12.74
N ARG A 50 -3.95 9.63 -13.54
CA ARG A 50 -4.80 10.69 -14.12
C ARG A 50 -5.88 10.13 -15.05
N ILE A 51 -5.52 9.20 -15.94
CA ILE A 51 -6.47 8.55 -16.86
C ILE A 51 -7.55 7.78 -16.09
N LEU A 52 -7.16 7.06 -15.03
CA LEU A 52 -8.09 6.33 -14.17
C LEU A 52 -8.97 7.26 -13.31
N GLY A 53 -8.62 8.55 -13.21
CA GLY A 53 -9.28 9.52 -12.36
C GLY A 53 -8.90 9.39 -10.88
N ILE A 54 -7.67 8.99 -10.59
CA ILE A 54 -7.13 8.82 -9.25
C ILE A 54 -6.42 10.10 -8.80
N THR A 55 -6.87 10.66 -7.69
CA THR A 55 -6.21 11.77 -7.00
C THR A 55 -5.39 11.23 -5.84
N LEU A 56 -4.11 11.57 -5.77
CA LEU A 56 -3.21 11.15 -4.71
C LEU A 56 -3.05 12.28 -3.68
N LYS A 57 -3.35 11.99 -2.41
CA LYS A 57 -3.00 12.82 -1.25
C LYS A 57 -1.85 12.13 -0.53
N ILE A 58 -0.68 12.73 -0.51
CA ILE A 58 0.55 12.08 -0.04
C ILE A 58 1.05 12.81 1.20
N GLU A 59 1.26 12.07 2.28
CA GLU A 59 1.93 12.50 3.50
C GLU A 59 3.26 11.74 3.63
N GLY A 60 4.37 12.48 3.75
CA GLY A 60 5.70 11.90 3.77
C GLY A 60 6.25 11.60 2.37
N GLN A 61 7.39 10.90 2.32
CA GLN A 61 8.08 10.57 1.07
C GLN A 61 8.87 9.27 1.21
N VAL A 62 8.99 8.53 0.10
CA VAL A 62 9.92 7.41 0.00
C VAL A 62 11.32 7.98 -0.17
N VAL A 63 12.29 7.52 0.63
CA VAL A 63 13.66 8.01 0.54
C VAL A 63 14.27 7.60 -0.80
N GLU A 64 14.96 8.55 -1.44
CA GLU A 64 15.67 8.31 -2.68
C GLU A 64 17.12 7.88 -2.42
N ASN A 65 17.77 7.30 -3.45
CA ASN A 65 19.19 6.92 -3.44
C ASN A 65 19.61 5.92 -2.35
N LYS A 66 18.64 5.21 -1.75
CA LYS A 66 18.88 4.07 -0.87
C LYS A 66 18.05 2.88 -1.32
N PRO A 67 18.49 1.64 -1.06
CA PRO A 67 17.64 0.48 -1.22
C PRO A 67 16.56 0.46 -0.13
N VAL A 68 15.31 0.46 -0.56
CA VAL A 68 14.16 0.58 0.35
C VAL A 68 13.29 -0.66 0.26
N LEU A 69 13.04 -1.31 1.39
CA LEU A 69 11.92 -2.24 1.54
C LEU A 69 10.69 -1.43 1.98
N LEU A 70 9.78 -1.17 1.04
CA LEU A 70 8.54 -0.44 1.31
C LEU A 70 7.42 -1.42 1.67
N VAL A 71 7.08 -1.49 2.96
CA VAL A 71 6.07 -2.41 3.48
C VAL A 71 4.72 -1.70 3.55
N CYS A 72 3.68 -2.29 2.96
CA CYS A 72 2.37 -1.65 2.90
C CYS A 72 1.20 -2.64 3.04
N ASN A 73 0.04 -2.08 3.36
CA ASN A 73 -1.23 -2.79 3.26
C ASN A 73 -1.62 -3.01 1.79
N HIS A 74 -2.50 -3.99 1.54
CA HIS A 74 -3.00 -4.31 0.21
C HIS A 74 -4.52 -4.34 0.22
N THR A 75 -5.13 -3.53 -0.63
CA THR A 75 -6.59 -3.38 -0.72
C THR A 75 -7.08 -3.63 -2.13
N SER A 76 -6.38 -3.13 -3.16
CA SER A 76 -6.89 -3.18 -4.53
C SER A 76 -5.78 -3.38 -5.55
N TRP A 77 -6.13 -3.82 -6.76
CA TRP A 77 -5.21 -3.82 -7.90
C TRP A 77 -4.73 -2.38 -8.25
N LEU A 78 -5.50 -1.37 -7.84
CA LEU A 78 -5.14 0.05 -7.91
C LEU A 78 -3.90 0.41 -7.07
N ASP A 79 -3.52 -0.40 -6.08
CA ASP A 79 -2.35 -0.13 -5.24
C ASP A 79 -1.06 -0.10 -6.08
N ILE A 80 -1.00 -0.89 -7.16
CA ILE A 80 0.15 -0.93 -8.08
C ILE A 80 0.36 0.43 -8.75
N PRO A 81 -0.57 0.99 -9.55
CA PRO A 81 -0.37 2.30 -10.16
C PRO A 81 -0.22 3.42 -9.13
N VAL A 82 -0.93 3.35 -8.00
CA VAL A 82 -0.84 4.34 -6.91
C VAL A 82 0.58 4.41 -6.32
N LEU A 83 1.13 3.27 -5.90
CA LEU A 83 2.49 3.22 -5.33
C LEU A 83 3.57 3.46 -6.38
N SER A 84 3.31 3.05 -7.62
CA SER A 84 4.21 3.35 -8.75
C SER A 84 4.24 4.83 -9.09
N ALA A 85 3.12 5.54 -8.94
CA ALA A 85 3.07 6.98 -9.14
C ALA A 85 3.75 7.74 -7.98
N LEU A 86 3.76 7.17 -6.78
CA LEU A 86 4.45 7.73 -5.60
C LEU A 86 5.97 7.76 -5.80
N ALA A 87 6.59 6.63 -6.15
CA ALA A 87 8.04 6.52 -6.31
C ALA A 87 8.44 5.49 -7.38
N PRO A 88 9.69 5.51 -7.88
CA PRO A 88 10.23 4.46 -8.74
C PRO A 88 10.37 3.13 -8.00
N VAL A 89 9.32 2.30 -8.03
CA VAL A 89 9.25 1.05 -7.27
C VAL A 89 9.02 -0.19 -8.13
N SER A 90 9.47 -1.34 -7.64
CA SER A 90 9.16 -2.67 -8.17
C SER A 90 8.37 -3.49 -7.14
N PHE A 91 7.55 -4.44 -7.62
CA PHE A 91 6.67 -5.25 -6.76
C PHE A 91 7.07 -6.71 -6.72
N VAL A 92 6.60 -7.41 -5.70
CA VAL A 92 6.61 -8.87 -5.63
C VAL A 92 5.27 -9.41 -6.10
N ALA A 93 5.20 -9.88 -7.34
CA ALA A 93 3.99 -10.40 -7.97
C ALA A 93 3.86 -11.93 -7.79
N LYS A 94 2.62 -12.42 -7.73
CA LYS A 94 2.33 -13.87 -7.77
C LYS A 94 2.55 -14.39 -9.19
N LEU A 95 3.03 -15.63 -9.34
CA LEU A 95 3.15 -16.27 -10.65
C LEU A 95 1.82 -16.40 -11.41
N GLU A 96 0.69 -16.55 -10.73
CA GLU A 96 -0.65 -16.59 -11.35
C GLU A 96 -0.96 -15.30 -12.12
N VAL A 97 -0.46 -14.14 -11.67
CA VAL A 97 -0.58 -12.88 -12.43
C VAL A 97 0.18 -12.96 -13.77
N GLY A 98 1.18 -13.84 -13.83
CA GLY A 98 1.95 -14.14 -15.04
C GLY A 98 1.15 -14.87 -16.12
N SER A 99 0.02 -15.52 -15.80
CA SER A 99 -0.82 -16.20 -16.79
C SER A 99 -1.66 -15.25 -17.65
N TRP A 100 -1.80 -13.99 -17.23
CA TRP A 100 -2.51 -12.95 -17.96
C TRP A 100 -1.51 -12.22 -18.87
N PRO A 101 -1.53 -12.42 -20.21
CA PRO A 101 -0.43 -11.99 -21.07
C PRO A 101 -0.13 -10.49 -20.98
N PHE A 102 -1.18 -9.66 -20.96
CA PHE A 102 -1.06 -8.21 -20.88
C PHE A 102 -0.52 -7.74 -19.51
N VAL A 103 -1.06 -8.27 -18.41
CA VAL A 103 -0.64 -7.90 -17.05
C VAL A 103 0.79 -8.38 -16.78
N SER A 104 1.12 -9.58 -17.23
CA SER A 104 2.46 -10.16 -17.17
C SER A 104 3.49 -9.31 -17.92
N ALA A 105 3.14 -8.84 -19.13
CA ALA A 105 4.00 -7.95 -19.91
C ALA A 105 4.27 -6.63 -19.18
N LEU A 106 3.23 -5.98 -18.64
CA LEU A 106 3.40 -4.73 -17.87
C LEU A 106 4.22 -4.94 -16.59
N ALA A 107 3.97 -6.03 -15.86
CA ALA A 107 4.72 -6.35 -14.66
C ALA A 107 6.21 -6.60 -14.97
N ARG A 108 6.54 -7.24 -16.10
CA ARG A 108 7.93 -7.39 -16.58
C ARG A 108 8.56 -6.05 -16.94
N LEU A 109 7.84 -5.19 -17.66
CA LEU A 109 8.31 -3.84 -18.01
C LEU A 109 8.56 -2.94 -16.79
N GLN A 110 7.86 -3.23 -15.68
CA GLN A 110 8.07 -2.61 -14.38
C GLN A 110 9.16 -3.27 -13.52
N ARG A 111 9.83 -4.31 -14.05
CA ARG A 111 10.87 -5.06 -13.34
C ARG A 111 10.36 -5.70 -12.04
N SER A 112 9.07 -6.08 -12.01
CA SER A 112 8.47 -6.79 -10.89
C SER A 112 9.09 -8.19 -10.75
N VAL A 113 9.28 -8.61 -9.50
CA VAL A 113 9.79 -9.93 -9.15
C VAL A 113 8.61 -10.89 -9.07
N PHE A 114 8.62 -11.93 -9.90
CA PHE A 114 7.59 -12.96 -9.86
C PHE A 114 7.96 -14.06 -8.86
N VAL A 115 6.99 -14.49 -8.06
CA VAL A 115 7.17 -15.48 -7.00
C VAL A 115 6.08 -16.54 -7.06
N ASP A 116 6.49 -17.80 -6.96
CA ASP A 116 5.60 -18.96 -6.94
C ASP A 116 5.10 -19.29 -5.53
N ARG A 117 4.01 -18.71 -5.04
CA ARG A 117 3.59 -19.00 -3.66
C ARG A 117 3.00 -20.41 -3.42
N THR A 118 2.89 -21.26 -4.45
CA THR A 118 2.32 -22.61 -4.34
C THR A 118 3.34 -23.67 -3.89
N ARG A 119 4.64 -23.43 -4.13
CA ARG A 119 5.71 -24.35 -3.73
C ARG A 119 6.19 -24.04 -2.31
N ARG A 120 6.30 -25.07 -1.45
CA ARG A 120 6.78 -24.94 -0.06
C ARG A 120 8.16 -24.24 0.06
N HIS A 121 9.01 -24.32 -0.97
CA HIS A 121 10.34 -23.69 -1.02
C HIS A 121 10.36 -22.26 -1.60
N ALA A 122 9.29 -21.79 -2.20
CA ALA A 122 9.30 -20.53 -2.95
C ALA A 122 9.39 -19.27 -2.09
N THR A 123 9.15 -19.40 -0.78
CA THR A 123 9.43 -18.32 0.17
C THR A 123 10.93 -17.96 0.16
N GLY A 124 11.81 -18.95 -0.04
CA GLY A 124 13.26 -18.75 -0.16
C GLY A 124 13.69 -18.13 -1.49
N GLU A 125 13.06 -18.52 -2.61
CA GLU A 125 13.34 -17.93 -3.92
C GLU A 125 12.89 -16.46 -4.00
N ALA A 126 11.68 -16.16 -3.50
CA ALA A 126 11.18 -14.80 -3.32
C ALA A 126 12.16 -13.96 -2.52
N ALA A 127 12.67 -14.57 -1.47
CA ALA A 127 13.57 -13.97 -0.53
C ALA A 127 14.88 -13.52 -1.17
N THR A 128 15.53 -14.45 -1.86
CA THR A 128 16.75 -14.18 -2.61
C THR A 128 16.54 -13.14 -3.70
N ALA A 129 15.41 -13.19 -4.42
CA ALA A 129 15.13 -12.24 -5.48
C ALA A 129 14.90 -10.81 -4.94
N ILE A 130 14.14 -10.66 -3.86
CA ILE A 130 13.95 -9.35 -3.19
C ILE A 130 15.31 -8.79 -2.74
N THR A 131 16.11 -9.59 -2.04
CA THR A 131 17.42 -9.17 -1.52
C THR A 131 18.40 -8.81 -2.64
N SER A 132 18.40 -9.56 -3.74
CA SER A 132 19.21 -9.22 -4.92
C SER A 132 18.83 -7.87 -5.52
N ARG A 133 17.53 -7.57 -5.63
CA ARG A 133 17.05 -6.29 -6.16
C ARG A 133 17.32 -5.14 -5.20
N LEU A 134 17.16 -5.34 -3.90
CA LEU A 134 17.55 -4.36 -2.88
C LEU A 134 19.06 -4.07 -2.96
N LYS A 135 19.92 -5.08 -3.09
CA LYS A 135 21.37 -4.87 -3.27
C LYS A 135 21.73 -4.07 -4.54
N GLN A 136 20.84 -4.03 -5.55
CA GLN A 136 21.01 -3.22 -6.76
C GLN A 136 20.52 -1.76 -6.62
N GLY A 137 20.11 -1.37 -5.41
CA GLY A 137 19.65 -0.03 -5.06
C GLY A 137 18.19 0.25 -5.40
N ASP A 138 17.38 -0.77 -5.65
CA ASP A 138 15.96 -0.58 -5.99
C ASP A 138 15.08 -0.45 -4.73
N THR A 139 13.93 0.20 -4.92
CA THR A 139 12.84 0.18 -3.93
C THR A 139 11.89 -0.96 -4.25
N ILE A 140 11.70 -1.87 -3.29
CA ILE A 140 10.83 -3.03 -3.41
C ILE A 140 9.61 -2.87 -2.51
N VAL A 141 8.43 -2.90 -3.12
CA VAL A 141 7.16 -2.93 -2.40
C VAL A 141 6.83 -4.34 -1.96
N LEU A 142 6.54 -4.49 -0.68
CA LEU A 142 6.06 -5.73 -0.07
C LEU A 142 4.65 -5.55 0.50
N PHE A 143 3.67 -6.18 -0.14
CA PHE A 143 2.32 -6.37 0.39
C PHE A 143 2.33 -7.51 1.42
N ALA A 144 2.61 -7.16 2.67
CA ALA A 144 2.91 -8.13 3.72
C ALA A 144 1.68 -8.93 4.22
N GLU A 145 0.46 -8.49 3.90
CA GLU A 145 -0.79 -9.25 4.16
C GLU A 145 -0.84 -10.57 3.35
N GLY A 146 -0.11 -10.63 2.23
CA GLY A 146 -0.07 -11.78 1.33
C GLY A 146 -1.32 -11.98 0.47
N THR A 147 -2.34 -11.15 0.67
CA THR A 147 -3.57 -11.00 -0.10
C THR A 147 -4.09 -9.57 0.06
N SER A 148 -4.99 -9.15 -0.81
CA SER A 148 -5.74 -7.90 -0.69
C SER A 148 -6.95 -8.04 0.24
N SER A 149 -7.41 -6.91 0.79
CA SER A 149 -8.49 -6.81 1.79
C SER A 149 -9.64 -5.91 1.33
N ASP A 150 -10.70 -5.83 2.14
CA ASP A 150 -11.87 -4.97 1.92
C ASP A 150 -11.59 -3.47 2.16
N GLY A 151 -10.37 -3.11 2.57
CA GLY A 151 -9.95 -1.75 2.84
C GLY A 151 -10.45 -1.16 4.17
N ASN A 152 -11.14 -1.95 5.01
CA ASN A 152 -11.61 -1.48 6.32
C ASN A 152 -10.62 -1.75 7.46
N ARG A 153 -9.69 -2.67 7.25
CA ARG A 153 -8.67 -3.04 8.23
C ARG A 153 -7.43 -3.55 7.53
N VAL A 154 -6.31 -3.50 8.25
CA VAL A 154 -5.07 -4.18 7.86
C VAL A 154 -5.13 -5.63 8.36
N LEU A 155 -4.95 -6.60 7.47
CA LEU A 155 -4.81 -8.01 7.84
C LEU A 155 -3.44 -8.27 8.51
N PRO A 156 -3.29 -9.36 9.27
CA PRO A 156 -2.00 -9.72 9.86
C PRO A 156 -0.92 -9.88 8.80
N PHE A 157 0.29 -9.38 9.08
CA PHE A 157 1.42 -9.49 8.18
C PHE A 157 2.06 -10.89 8.28
N LYS A 158 2.27 -11.52 7.13
CA LYS A 158 2.86 -12.86 7.04
C LYS A 158 4.37 -12.78 7.22
N THR A 159 4.86 -13.19 8.39
CA THR A 159 6.29 -13.22 8.74
C THR A 159 7.16 -13.97 7.74
N SER A 160 6.62 -14.97 7.04
CA SER A 160 7.30 -15.73 6.00
C SER A 160 7.78 -14.84 4.84
N LEU A 161 7.02 -13.81 4.48
CA LEU A 161 7.36 -12.88 3.39
C LEU A 161 8.56 -11.98 3.72
N PHE A 162 8.89 -11.82 5.00
CA PHE A 162 10.05 -11.07 5.47
C PHE A 162 11.31 -11.92 5.59
N GLY A 163 11.22 -13.24 5.39
CA GLY A 163 12.37 -14.15 5.46
C GLY A 163 13.51 -13.76 4.51
N ALA A 164 13.17 -13.04 3.43
CA ALA A 164 14.04 -12.40 2.47
C ALA A 164 15.13 -11.52 3.05
N VAL A 165 14.70 -10.63 3.94
CA VAL A 165 15.47 -9.46 4.33
C VAL A 165 16.06 -9.65 5.73
N ALA A 166 15.68 -10.74 6.41
CA ALA A 166 16.09 -11.06 7.77
C ALA A 166 17.08 -12.22 7.89
N SER A 167 17.56 -12.78 6.77
CA SER A 167 18.66 -13.76 6.80
C SER A 167 19.94 -13.09 7.32
N GLN A 168 20.66 -13.80 8.19
CA GLN A 168 21.71 -13.30 9.09
C GLN A 168 23.06 -13.00 8.40
N ASP A 169 23.12 -12.92 7.07
CA ASP A 169 24.35 -12.62 6.36
C ASP A 169 24.67 -11.11 6.49
N GLY A 170 25.46 -10.79 7.52
CA GLY A 170 25.70 -9.44 8.05
C GLY A 170 26.21 -8.40 7.06
N ALA A 171 26.69 -8.79 5.88
CA ALA A 171 27.14 -7.86 4.83
C ALA A 171 25.99 -7.19 4.04
N ALA A 172 24.77 -7.73 4.09
CA ALA A 172 23.63 -7.20 3.31
C ALA A 172 22.81 -6.12 4.04
N ARG A 173 23.09 -5.86 5.32
CA ARG A 173 22.20 -5.08 6.21
C ARG A 173 22.48 -3.57 6.28
N THR A 174 23.68 -3.10 5.92
CA THR A 174 24.10 -1.74 6.33
C THR A 174 23.38 -0.61 5.60
N ASP A 175 22.99 -0.83 4.34
CA ASP A 175 22.44 0.26 3.51
C ASP A 175 20.93 0.14 3.24
N ILE A 176 20.33 -1.00 3.56
CA ILE A 176 18.89 -1.24 3.36
C ILE A 176 18.11 -0.56 4.47
N VAL A 177 17.12 0.24 4.06
CA VAL A 177 16.16 0.85 4.97
C VAL A 177 14.77 0.26 4.74
N VAL A 178 14.00 0.19 5.81
CA VAL A 178 12.59 -0.19 5.81
C VAL A 178 11.76 1.07 5.94
N GLN A 179 10.78 1.25 5.07
CA GLN A 179 9.73 2.26 5.22
C GLN A 179 8.38 1.58 5.21
N THR A 180 7.42 2.17 5.93
CA THR A 180 6.02 1.75 5.89
C THR A 180 5.21 2.74 5.09
N ALA A 181 4.27 2.23 4.27
CA ALA A 181 3.28 3.03 3.59
C ALA A 181 1.87 2.51 3.90
N ALA A 182 1.01 3.39 4.39
CA ALA A 182 -0.42 3.15 4.48
C ALA A 182 -1.11 3.71 3.23
N VAL A 183 -1.84 2.86 2.51
CA VAL A 183 -2.60 3.22 1.30
C VAL A 183 -4.08 3.09 1.62
N VAL A 184 -4.83 4.21 1.56
CA VAL A 184 -6.24 4.23 1.94
C VAL A 184 -7.07 4.95 0.89
N TYR A 185 -8.05 4.24 0.32
CA TYR A 185 -9.06 4.82 -0.56
C TYR A 185 -10.06 5.59 0.30
N THR A 186 -10.09 6.91 0.14
CA THR A 186 -10.80 7.81 1.06
C THR A 186 -12.06 8.43 0.47
N HIS A 187 -12.10 8.67 -0.84
CA HIS A 187 -13.25 9.32 -1.48
C HIS A 187 -13.54 8.72 -2.85
N VAL A 188 -14.81 8.79 -3.27
CA VAL A 188 -15.28 8.57 -4.64
C VAL A 188 -16.12 9.77 -5.05
N ARG A 189 -15.83 10.36 -6.21
CA ARG A 189 -16.49 11.59 -6.72
C ARG A 189 -16.47 12.75 -5.70
N GLY A 190 -15.40 12.85 -4.92
CA GLY A 190 -15.25 13.86 -3.88
C GLY A 190 -16.03 13.58 -2.58
N VAL A 191 -16.81 12.50 -2.52
CA VAL A 191 -17.57 12.09 -1.32
C VAL A 191 -16.75 11.08 -0.50
N PRO A 192 -16.59 11.28 0.82
CA PRO A 192 -15.87 10.33 1.68
C PRO A 192 -16.48 8.93 1.66
N LEU A 193 -15.64 7.90 1.58
CA LEU A 193 -16.05 6.49 1.63
C LEU A 193 -16.34 6.06 3.06
N THR A 194 -17.51 5.48 3.29
CA THR A 194 -17.86 4.85 4.57
C THR A 194 -17.30 3.43 4.67
N ARG A 195 -17.48 2.80 5.84
CA ARG A 195 -17.13 1.38 6.03
C ARG A 195 -17.84 0.44 5.05
N ALA A 196 -19.07 0.78 4.66
CA ALA A 196 -19.87 -0.01 3.72
C ALA A 196 -19.44 0.21 2.26
N ASP A 197 -18.79 1.33 1.94
CA ASP A 197 -18.41 1.66 0.56
C ASP A 197 -17.03 1.14 0.17
N ARG A 198 -16.07 1.09 1.12
CA ARG A 198 -14.69 0.65 0.85
C ARG A 198 -14.57 -0.73 0.18
N PRO A 199 -15.39 -1.74 0.54
CA PRO A 199 -15.38 -3.03 -0.14
C PRO A 199 -15.67 -2.95 -1.65
N ARG A 200 -16.26 -1.86 -2.15
CA ARG A 200 -16.49 -1.64 -3.60
C ARG A 200 -15.21 -1.31 -4.38
N ILE A 201 -14.15 -0.87 -3.68
CA ILE A 201 -12.84 -0.55 -4.25
C ILE A 201 -11.84 -1.66 -3.96
N GLY A 202 -12.00 -2.33 -2.82
CA GLY A 202 -11.19 -3.47 -2.41
C GLY A 202 -11.42 -4.67 -3.33
N TRP A 203 -10.35 -5.24 -3.85
CA TRP A 203 -10.38 -6.46 -4.66
C TRP A 203 -9.93 -7.63 -3.79
N TYR A 204 -10.83 -8.42 -3.21
CA TYR A 204 -10.48 -9.43 -2.21
C TYR A 204 -11.30 -10.72 -2.38
N GLY A 205 -10.88 -11.80 -1.73
CA GLY A 205 -11.54 -13.10 -1.84
C GLY A 205 -11.36 -13.70 -3.24
N ASP A 206 -12.47 -14.18 -3.80
CA ASP A 206 -12.61 -14.85 -5.10
C ASP A 206 -13.15 -13.92 -6.21
N MET A 207 -13.09 -12.61 -6.00
CA MET A 207 -13.58 -11.63 -6.98
C MET A 207 -12.84 -11.73 -8.31
N GLU A 208 -13.61 -11.83 -9.40
CA GLU A 208 -13.09 -11.73 -10.76
C GLU A 208 -12.54 -10.32 -11.05
N MET A 209 -11.34 -10.27 -11.65
CA MET A 209 -10.62 -9.00 -11.84
C MET A 209 -11.35 -8.08 -12.83
N THR A 210 -11.84 -8.64 -13.94
CA THR A 210 -12.43 -7.85 -15.04
C THR A 210 -13.75 -7.19 -14.62
N SER A 211 -14.64 -7.96 -13.99
CA SER A 211 -15.93 -7.47 -13.49
C SER A 211 -15.75 -6.45 -12.37
N HIS A 212 -14.82 -6.71 -11.44
CA HIS A 212 -14.47 -5.76 -10.39
C HIS A 212 -13.87 -4.47 -10.95
N ALA A 213 -12.89 -4.56 -11.86
CA ALA A 213 -12.28 -3.40 -12.50
C ALA A 213 -13.33 -2.56 -13.24
N TRP A 214 -14.24 -3.18 -13.99
CA TRP A 214 -15.35 -2.48 -14.64
C TRP A 214 -16.23 -1.74 -13.63
N GLY A 215 -16.58 -2.36 -12.49
CA GLY A 215 -17.34 -1.73 -11.42
C GLY A 215 -16.64 -0.49 -10.84
N VAL A 216 -15.34 -0.62 -10.54
CA VAL A 216 -14.50 0.48 -10.04
C VAL A 216 -14.40 1.61 -11.06
N LEU A 217 -14.20 1.30 -12.34
CA LEU A 217 -14.14 2.31 -13.41
C LEU A 217 -15.50 2.99 -13.67
N ARG A 218 -16.63 2.37 -13.33
CA ARG A 218 -17.94 3.04 -13.37
C ARG A 218 -18.18 3.94 -12.16
N SER A 219 -17.48 3.70 -11.05
CA SER A 219 -17.69 4.41 -9.78
C SER A 219 -17.30 5.89 -9.85
N GLY A 220 -16.37 6.28 -10.73
CA GLY A 220 -15.95 7.68 -10.91
C GLY A 220 -14.53 7.95 -10.41
N PRO A 221 -14.12 9.23 -10.31
CA PRO A 221 -12.81 9.59 -9.76
C PRO A 221 -12.66 9.15 -8.30
N ILE A 222 -11.47 8.69 -7.93
CA ILE A 222 -11.15 8.13 -6.61
C ILE A 222 -10.06 8.97 -5.97
N THR A 223 -10.18 9.26 -4.67
CA THR A 223 -9.07 9.87 -3.91
C THR A 223 -8.41 8.83 -3.02
N VAL A 224 -7.11 8.69 -3.14
CA VAL A 224 -6.28 7.81 -2.32
C VAL A 224 -5.38 8.66 -1.44
N THR A 225 -5.41 8.41 -0.14
CA THR A 225 -4.48 9.00 0.80
C THR A 225 -3.37 8.00 1.11
N ILE A 226 -2.13 8.43 0.97
CA ILE A 226 -0.94 7.63 1.24
C ILE A 226 -0.16 8.31 2.35
N LYS A 227 0.17 7.57 3.39
CA LYS A 227 1.11 8.03 4.43
C LYS A 227 2.35 7.16 4.42
N VAL A 228 3.51 7.79 4.25
CA VAL A 228 4.82 7.13 4.30
C VAL A 228 5.57 7.56 5.56
N ASP A 229 5.96 6.58 6.37
CA ASP A 229 6.74 6.84 7.59
C ASP A 229 8.24 7.00 7.28
N PRO A 230 9.02 7.66 8.16
CA PRO A 230 10.46 7.81 8.00
C PRO A 230 11.22 6.47 7.85
N PRO A 231 12.37 6.46 7.15
CA PRO A 231 13.16 5.25 6.96
C PRO A 231 13.78 4.77 8.28
N VAL A 232 13.69 3.48 8.53
CA VAL A 232 14.35 2.79 9.65
C VAL A 232 15.39 1.82 9.08
N PRO A 233 16.67 1.92 9.46
CA PRO A 233 17.68 0.94 9.07
C PRO A 233 17.23 -0.50 9.36
N LEU A 234 17.45 -1.39 8.39
CA LEU A 234 17.08 -2.81 8.54
C LEU A 234 17.80 -3.47 9.74
N SER A 235 19.00 -2.99 10.08
CA SER A 235 19.78 -3.45 11.24
C SER A 235 19.10 -3.20 12.59
N GLU A 236 18.16 -2.27 12.68
CA GLU A 236 17.39 -2.02 13.91
C GLU A 236 16.33 -3.08 14.19
N PHE A 237 16.05 -3.98 13.25
CA PHE A 237 15.09 -5.07 13.42
C PHE A 237 15.79 -6.36 13.84
N LYS A 238 15.33 -6.94 14.95
CA LYS A 238 15.97 -8.14 15.54
C LYS A 238 15.93 -9.33 14.58
N ASP A 239 14.74 -9.63 14.08
CA ASP A 239 14.48 -10.74 13.17
C ASP A 239 13.27 -10.45 12.26
N ARG A 240 12.91 -11.41 11.41
CA ARG A 240 11.73 -11.30 10.53
C ARG A 240 10.41 -11.11 11.29
N LYS A 241 10.29 -11.62 12.52
CA LYS A 241 9.07 -11.51 13.33
C LYS A 241 8.95 -10.11 13.90
N ASP A 242 10.04 -9.55 14.42
CA ASP A 242 10.12 -8.17 14.89
C ASP A 242 9.83 -7.18 13.74
N LEU A 243 10.44 -7.41 12.58
CA LEU A 243 10.20 -6.62 11.37
C LEU A 243 8.71 -6.65 10.96
N ALA A 244 8.10 -7.83 10.86
CA ALA A 244 6.69 -7.97 10.53
C ALA A 244 5.79 -7.27 11.55
N LEU A 245 6.03 -7.49 12.86
CA LEU A 245 5.20 -6.94 13.92
C LEU A 245 5.26 -5.41 14.00
N ARG A 246 6.47 -4.84 13.94
CA ARG A 246 6.68 -3.38 14.00
C ARG A 246 6.08 -2.69 12.78
N THR A 247 6.31 -3.23 11.59
CA THR A 247 5.75 -2.65 10.35
C THR A 247 4.24 -2.82 10.27
N GLU A 248 3.67 -3.95 10.71
CA GLU A 248 2.21 -4.13 10.79
C GLU A 248 1.59 -3.10 11.72
N ARG A 249 2.15 -2.90 12.92
CA ARG A 249 1.66 -1.91 13.88
C ARG A 249 1.72 -0.49 13.32
N ALA A 250 2.81 -0.12 12.65
CA ALA A 250 2.97 1.18 12.02
C ALA A 250 1.93 1.41 10.92
N VAL A 251 1.82 0.49 9.96
CA VAL A 251 0.83 0.56 8.86
C VAL A 251 -0.60 0.57 9.42
N ARG A 252 -0.94 -0.31 10.36
CA ARG A 252 -2.26 -0.35 11.01
C ARG A 252 -2.60 0.97 11.70
N THR A 253 -1.65 1.57 12.42
CA THR A 253 -1.84 2.86 13.09
C THR A 253 -2.07 3.98 12.07
N ALA A 254 -1.27 4.02 11.01
CA ALA A 254 -1.41 5.01 9.94
C ALA A 254 -2.75 4.87 9.19
N VAL A 255 -3.16 3.65 8.81
CA VAL A 255 -4.46 3.38 8.18
C VAL A 255 -5.60 3.84 9.09
N LEU A 256 -5.58 3.48 10.38
CA LEU A 256 -6.62 3.93 11.32
C LEU A 256 -6.64 5.45 11.50
N GLY A 257 -5.48 6.10 11.50
CA GLY A 257 -5.37 7.56 11.55
C GLY A 257 -6.06 8.22 10.35
N ILE A 258 -5.76 7.75 9.14
CA ILE A 258 -6.38 8.25 7.91
C ILE A 258 -7.89 7.99 7.93
N LEU A 259 -8.33 6.78 8.28
CA LEU A 259 -9.75 6.39 8.28
C LEU A 259 -10.59 7.16 9.32
N ARG A 260 -9.99 7.60 10.42
CA ARG A 260 -10.66 8.43 11.43
C ARG A 260 -10.80 9.89 11.00
N GLY A 261 -10.07 10.33 9.98
CA GLY A 261 -10.12 11.71 9.49
C GLY A 261 -9.67 12.75 10.53
N ARG A 262 -8.87 12.36 11.52
CA ARG A 262 -8.33 13.26 12.55
C ARG A 262 -6.85 13.52 12.26
N PRO A 263 -6.48 14.68 11.70
CA PRO A 263 -5.07 15.04 11.59
C PRO A 263 -4.49 15.22 12.99
N GLY A 264 -3.45 14.43 13.32
CA GLY A 264 -2.52 14.75 14.40
C GLY A 264 -3.06 14.80 15.83
N ASP A 265 -4.09 14.03 16.19
CA ASP A 265 -4.55 13.98 17.59
C ASP A 265 -3.40 13.44 18.46
N PRO A 266 -2.76 14.27 19.34
CA PRO A 266 -1.87 13.72 20.34
C PRO A 266 -2.69 12.69 21.11
N ARG A 267 -2.10 11.53 21.44
CA ARG A 267 -2.77 10.47 22.21
C ARG A 267 -3.67 11.14 23.24
N LEU A 268 -4.99 10.91 23.20
CA LEU A 268 -5.89 11.41 24.23
C LEU A 268 -5.29 11.03 25.58
N VAL A 269 -4.63 11.98 26.24
CA VAL A 269 -4.08 11.77 27.57
C VAL A 269 -5.30 11.87 28.46
N PRO A 270 -5.66 10.81 29.21
CA PRO A 270 -6.72 10.92 30.20
C PRO A 270 -6.33 12.05 31.15
N VAL A 271 -7.03 13.19 31.07
CA VAL A 271 -6.85 14.27 32.01
C VAL A 271 -7.58 13.83 33.28
N GLU A 272 -6.88 13.73 34.40
CA GLU A 272 -7.53 13.56 35.70
C GLU A 272 -8.58 14.68 35.83
N PRO A 273 -9.85 14.37 36.17
CA PRO A 273 -10.86 15.39 36.33
C PRO A 273 -10.38 16.45 37.34
N SER A 274 -10.63 17.72 37.03
CA SER A 274 -10.19 18.82 37.87
C SER A 274 -10.67 18.62 39.33
N PRO A 275 -9.96 19.17 40.33
CA PRO A 275 -10.37 19.07 41.73
C PRO A 275 -11.82 19.53 41.96
N GLU A 276 -12.31 20.46 41.14
CA GLU A 276 -13.68 20.96 41.14
C GLU A 276 -14.69 19.91 40.66
N VAL A 277 -14.40 19.23 39.55
CA VAL A 277 -15.23 18.12 39.03
C VAL A 277 -15.20 16.93 39.99
N ARG A 278 -14.07 16.69 40.66
CA ARG A 278 -13.95 15.66 41.72
C ARG A 278 -14.85 16.00 42.92
N ARG A 279 -14.85 17.27 43.36
CA ARG A 279 -15.73 17.75 44.45
C ARG A 279 -17.21 17.67 44.08
N GLN A 280 -17.60 18.02 42.86
CA GLN A 280 -18.99 17.87 42.40
C GLN A 280 -19.46 16.42 42.40
N LYS A 281 -18.62 15.47 41.96
CA LYS A 281 -18.98 14.04 42.00
C LYS A 281 -19.14 13.51 43.42
N VAL A 282 -18.29 13.95 44.36
CA VAL A 282 -18.42 13.60 45.78
C VAL A 282 -19.68 14.21 46.39
N ALA A 283 -19.98 15.48 46.10
CA ALA A 283 -21.20 16.14 46.57
C ALA A 283 -22.48 15.46 46.04
N VAL A 284 -22.50 15.08 44.76
CA VAL A 284 -23.63 14.35 44.15
C VAL A 284 -23.77 12.93 44.72
N ALA A 285 -22.66 12.28 45.06
CA ALA A 285 -22.68 10.95 45.69
C ALA A 285 -23.20 11.01 47.13
N LEU A 286 -22.78 12.00 47.92
CA LEU A 286 -23.26 12.23 49.30
C LEU A 286 -24.74 12.62 49.34
N ALA A 287 -25.18 13.50 48.44
CA ALA A 287 -26.60 13.87 48.33
C ALA A 287 -27.49 12.69 47.88
N ARG A 288 -26.92 11.66 47.24
CA ARG A 288 -27.63 10.41 46.90
C ARG A 288 -27.66 9.41 48.05
N SER A 289 -26.67 9.39 48.95
CA SER A 289 -26.68 8.53 50.13
C SER A 289 -27.63 9.04 51.23
N GLU A 290 -27.82 10.35 51.35
CA GLU A 290 -28.76 10.95 52.32
C GLU A 290 -30.24 10.73 51.96
N LYS A 291 -30.55 10.33 50.73
CA LYS A 291 -31.94 10.01 50.29
C LYS A 291 -32.43 8.63 50.72
N TRP A 292 -31.59 7.81 51.36
CA TRP A 292 -31.90 6.43 51.75
C TRP A 292 -31.62 6.14 53.24
N THR A 293 -31.72 7.16 54.10
CA THR A 293 -31.81 7.04 55.57
C THR A 293 -33.06 7.74 56.03
#